data_AF-A0A497XM57-F1
#
_entry.id   AF-A0A497XM57-F1
#
_cell.length_a   1.000
_cell.length_b   1.000
_cell.length_c   1.000
_cell.angle_alpha   90.00
_cell.angle_beta   90.00
_cell.angle_gamma   90.00
#
_symmetry.space_group_name_H-M   'P 1'
#
loop_
_entity.id
_entity.type
_entity.pdbx_description
1 polymer ?
#
loop_
_entity_poly.entity_id
_entity_poly.type
_entity_poly.pdbx_seq_one_letter_code
_entity_poly.pdbx_strand_id
1 'polypeptide(L)'
;MMSKEFEMGIGLLNRFKETLVAISNANTPEEAKPLIEQIKHPIFGAMAQIKAGQGPLREEILAPMAVVVSQFRELTDLNALKKAIPEVLNLVQQAEKLAQEGAEQKG
;
A
#
# COMPACT_ATOMS: atom_id res chain seq x y z
N MET A 1 -19.29 -2.34 -0.02
CA MET A 1 -18.95 -2.74 1.37
C MET A 1 -17.62 -3.47 1.31
N MET A 2 -16.68 -3.11 2.16
CA MET A 2 -15.37 -3.78 2.24
C MET A 2 -15.46 -4.94 3.25
N SER A 3 -14.69 -6.00 3.01
CA SER A 3 -14.45 -7.02 4.04
C SER A 3 -13.55 -6.46 5.15
N LYS A 4 -13.63 -7.03 6.35
CA LYS A 4 -12.77 -6.67 7.48
C LYS A 4 -11.27 -6.83 7.17
N GLU A 5 -10.90 -7.89 6.46
CA GLU A 5 -9.52 -8.16 6.03
C GLU A 5 -9.02 -7.02 5.13
N PHE A 6 -9.83 -6.64 4.13
CA PHE A 6 -9.49 -5.53 3.24
C PHE A 6 -9.33 -4.21 4.01
N GLU A 7 -10.25 -3.88 4.92
CA GLU A 7 -10.17 -2.68 5.78
C GLU A 7 -8.92 -2.69 6.65
N MET A 8 -8.56 -3.83 7.24
CA MET A 8 -7.33 -3.97 8.02
C MET A 8 -6.08 -3.74 7.17
N GLY A 9 -6.07 -4.27 5.95
CA GLY A 9 -4.99 -4.06 5.00
C GLY A 9 -4.80 -2.59 4.60
N ILE A 10 -5.90 -1.92 4.24
CA ILE A 10 -5.91 -0.48 3.95
C ILE A 10 -5.48 0.35 5.17
N GLY A 11 -6.00 0.02 6.35
CA GLY A 11 -5.65 0.69 7.60
C GLY A 11 -4.15 0.63 7.92
N LEU A 12 -3.49 -0.49 7.62
CA LEU A 12 -2.04 -0.62 7.75
C LEU A 12 -1.30 0.29 6.76
N LEU A 13 -1.72 0.36 5.49
CA LEU A 13 -1.10 1.26 4.50
C LEU A 13 -1.22 2.72 4.92
N ASN A 14 -2.40 3.13 5.40
CA ASN A 14 -2.63 4.48 5.89
C ASN A 14 -1.79 4.80 7.13
N ARG A 15 -1.67 3.87 8.07
CA ARG A 15 -0.83 4.05 9.26
C ARG A 15 0.63 4.33 8.94
N PHE A 16 1.16 3.75 7.87
CA PHE A 16 2.57 3.91 7.45
C PHE A 16 2.74 4.82 6.23
N LYS A 17 1.71 5.61 5.88
CA LYS A 17 1.72 6.49 4.72
C LYS A 17 2.92 7.44 4.70
N GLU A 18 3.24 8.08 5.82
CA GLU A 18 4.36 9.02 5.90
C GLU A 18 5.71 8.34 5.64
N THR A 19 5.92 7.16 6.21
CA THR A 19 7.14 6.37 5.98
C THR A 19 7.24 5.88 4.55
N LEU A 20 6.12 5.45 3.95
CA LEU A 20 6.06 5.08 2.53
C LEU A 20 6.45 6.28 1.64
N VAL A 21 5.90 7.47 1.90
CA VAL A 21 6.26 8.69 1.17
C VAL A 21 7.74 9.05 1.36
N ALA A 22 8.28 8.89 2.56
CA ALA A 22 9.71 9.10 2.81
C ALA A 22 10.58 8.13 1.99
N ILE A 23 10.18 6.85 1.89
CA ILE A 23 10.86 5.86 1.04
C ILE A 23 10.80 6.26 -0.44
N SER A 24 9.65 6.71 -0.94
CA SER A 24 9.53 7.14 -2.35
C SER A 24 10.32 8.40 -2.67
N ASN A 25 10.63 9.21 -1.66
CA ASN A 25 11.43 10.43 -1.82
C ASN A 25 12.92 10.24 -1.56
N ALA A 26 13.35 9.08 -1.07
CA ALA A 26 14.76 8.78 -0.81
C ALA A 26 15.60 8.93 -2.09
N ASN A 27 16.76 9.56 -2.00
CA ASN A 27 17.64 9.76 -3.14
C ASN A 27 18.48 8.51 -3.43
N THR A 28 18.81 7.76 -2.37
CA THR A 28 19.71 6.61 -2.42
C THR A 28 19.11 5.37 -1.73
N PRO A 29 19.55 4.15 -2.08
CA PRO A 29 19.16 2.93 -1.37
C PRO A 29 19.53 2.97 0.12
N GLU A 30 20.66 3.60 0.47
CA GLU A 30 21.15 3.74 1.84
C GLU A 30 20.20 4.56 2.71
N GLU A 31 19.56 5.59 2.15
CA GLU A 31 18.52 6.39 2.81
C GLU A 31 17.21 5.59 2.97
N ALA A 32 16.82 4.84 1.95
CA ALA A 32 15.56 4.09 1.93
C ALA A 32 15.58 2.86 2.86
N LYS A 33 16.71 2.14 2.90
CA LYS A 33 16.84 0.86 3.61
C LYS A 33 16.41 0.90 5.09
N PRO A 34 16.86 1.84 5.94
CA PRO A 34 16.42 1.87 7.34
C PRO A 34 14.92 2.13 7.48
N LEU A 35 14.31 2.91 6.58
CA LEU A 35 12.86 3.15 6.57
C LEU A 35 12.10 1.90 6.17
N ILE A 36 12.56 1.19 5.14
CA ILE A 36 11.99 -0.09 4.69
C ILE A 36 12.02 -1.10 5.83
N GLU A 37 13.16 -1.25 6.51
CA GLU A 37 13.33 -2.20 7.61
C GLU A 37 12.35 -1.95 8.77
N GLN A 38 12.01 -0.68 9.04
CA GLN A 38 11.03 -0.32 10.08
C GLN A 38 9.61 -0.80 9.77
N ILE A 39 9.22 -0.87 8.48
CA ILE A 39 7.82 -1.08 8.10
C ILE A 39 7.57 -2.32 7.25
N LYS A 40 8.61 -3.05 6.81
CA LYS A 40 8.45 -4.14 5.83
C LYS A 40 7.46 -5.22 6.28
N HIS A 41 7.50 -5.63 7.55
CA HIS A 41 6.61 -6.66 8.06
C HIS A 41 5.13 -6.22 8.09
N PRO A 42 4.80 -5.03 8.63
CA PRO A 42 3.46 -4.46 8.48
C PRO A 42 2.97 -4.36 7.03
N ILE A 43 3.84 -3.94 6.09
CA ILE A 43 3.46 -3.81 4.67
C ILE A 43 3.23 -5.18 4.02
N PHE A 44 4.00 -6.21 4.37
CA PHE A 44 3.72 -7.59 3.94
C PHE A 44 2.39 -8.09 4.50
N GLY A 45 2.10 -7.78 5.76
CA GLY A 45 0.81 -8.06 6.39
C GLY A 45 -0.34 -7.36 5.66
N ALA A 46 -0.18 -6.09 5.30
CA ALA A 46 -1.16 -5.33 4.55
C ALA A 46 -1.50 -5.99 3.20
N MET A 47 -0.47 -6.39 2.43
CA MET A 47 -0.68 -7.09 1.16
C MET A 47 -1.44 -8.41 1.35
N ALA A 48 -1.10 -9.20 2.38
CA ALA A 48 -1.78 -10.45 2.66
C ALA A 48 -3.26 -10.25 3.02
N GLN A 49 -3.56 -9.24 3.83
CA GLN A 49 -4.93 -8.89 4.22
C GLN A 49 -5.76 -8.39 3.02
N ILE A 50 -5.20 -7.52 2.18
CA ILE A 50 -5.86 -7.07 0.94
C ILE A 50 -6.12 -8.25 0.00
N LYS A 51 -5.17 -9.17 -0.12
CA LYS A 51 -5.32 -10.39 -0.92
C LYS A 51 -6.40 -11.32 -0.38
N ALA A 52 -6.55 -11.45 0.93
CA ALA A 52 -7.58 -12.30 1.54
C ALA A 52 -8.98 -11.65 1.51
N GLY A 53 -9.04 -10.33 1.60
CA GLY A 53 -10.29 -9.57 1.64
C GLY A 53 -10.93 -9.31 0.28
N GLN A 54 -12.11 -8.68 0.33
CA GLN A 54 -12.82 -8.12 -0.81
C GLN A 54 -13.02 -6.61 -0.61
N GLY A 55 -12.76 -5.82 -1.64
CA GLY A 55 -12.92 -4.37 -1.60
C GLY A 55 -12.75 -3.73 -2.98
N PRO A 56 -13.07 -2.43 -3.12
CA PRO A 56 -12.89 -1.70 -4.37
C PRO A 56 -11.43 -1.66 -4.78
N LEU A 57 -11.18 -1.72 -6.09
CA LEU A 57 -9.85 -1.61 -6.69
C LEU A 57 -8.83 -2.63 -6.15
N ARG A 58 -9.29 -3.78 -5.63
CA ARG A 58 -8.43 -4.75 -4.95
C ARG A 58 -7.29 -5.24 -5.83
N GLU A 59 -7.59 -5.65 -7.06
CA GLU A 59 -6.57 -6.19 -7.96
C GLU A 59 -5.61 -5.08 -8.42
N GLU A 60 -6.15 -3.89 -8.64
CA GLU A 60 -5.41 -2.68 -9.00
C GLU A 60 -4.44 -2.27 -7.89
N ILE A 61 -4.82 -2.38 -6.61
CA ILE A 61 -3.94 -2.11 -5.47
C ILE A 61 -2.87 -3.20 -5.34
N LEU A 62 -3.23 -4.47 -5.57
CA LEU A 62 -2.31 -5.60 -5.41
C LEU A 62 -1.15 -5.56 -6.41
N ALA A 63 -1.37 -5.05 -7.61
CA ALA A 63 -0.34 -4.97 -8.66
C ALA A 63 0.90 -4.13 -8.24
N PRO A 64 0.77 -2.83 -7.90
CA PRO A 64 1.90 -2.04 -7.43
C PRO A 64 2.36 -2.45 -6.02
N MET A 65 1.48 -3.00 -5.17
CA MET A 65 1.89 -3.59 -3.89
C MET A 65 2.86 -4.76 -4.06
N ALA A 66 2.69 -5.58 -5.10
CA ALA A 66 3.63 -6.67 -5.39
C ALA A 66 5.03 -6.14 -5.70
N VAL A 67 5.13 -5.01 -6.42
CA VAL A 67 6.39 -4.31 -6.68
C VAL A 67 7.00 -3.79 -5.38
N VAL A 68 6.21 -3.12 -4.54
CA VAL A 68 6.67 -2.63 -3.23
C VAL A 68 7.20 -3.77 -2.36
N VAL A 69 6.46 -4.88 -2.26
CA VAL A 69 6.86 -6.04 -1.44
C VAL A 69 8.11 -6.72 -1.98
N SER A 70 8.25 -6.85 -3.30
CA SER A 70 9.47 -7.38 -3.92
C SER A 70 10.68 -6.49 -3.60
N GLN A 71 10.55 -5.18 -3.80
CA GLN A 71 11.64 -4.24 -3.56
C GLN A 71 11.97 -4.04 -2.07
N PHE A 72 11.02 -4.28 -1.17
CA PHE A 72 11.30 -4.32 0.27
C PHE A 72 12.12 -5.55 0.70
N ARG A 73 12.12 -6.63 -0.10
CA ARG A 73 12.93 -7.83 0.16
C ARG A 73 14.34 -7.70 -0.41
N GLU A 74 14.44 -7.14 -1.61
CA GLU A 74 15.66 -7.21 -2.41
C GLU A 74 16.36 -5.85 -2.56
N LEU A 75 15.61 -4.75 -2.55
CA LEU A 75 16.06 -3.38 -2.78
C LEU A 75 17.03 -3.25 -3.97
N THR A 76 16.64 -3.84 -5.09
CA THR A 76 17.44 -3.88 -6.33
C THR A 76 17.13 -2.71 -7.27
N ASP A 77 15.93 -2.13 -7.16
CA ASP A 77 15.47 -1.00 -7.97
C ASP A 77 14.70 0.00 -7.09
N LEU A 78 15.41 1.04 -6.62
CA LEU A 78 14.79 2.13 -5.88
C LEU A 78 13.79 2.92 -6.75
N ASN A 79 14.02 3.05 -8.05
CA ASN A 79 13.11 3.80 -8.94
C ASN A 79 11.76 3.10 -9.07
N ALA A 80 11.72 1.77 -8.97
CA ALA A 80 10.47 1.03 -8.90
C ALA A 80 9.66 1.43 -7.65
N LEU A 81 10.30 1.60 -6.49
CA LEU A 81 9.63 2.09 -5.26
C LEU A 81 9.09 3.52 -5.43
N LYS A 82 9.87 4.40 -6.07
CA LYS A 82 9.45 5.80 -6.34
C LYS A 82 8.17 5.90 -7.18
N LYS A 83 7.90 4.89 -8.03
CA LYS A 83 6.69 4.83 -8.86
C LYS A 83 5.55 4.08 -8.15
N ALA A 84 5.84 2.90 -7.62
CA ALA A 84 4.83 2.01 -7.07
C ALA A 84 4.20 2.55 -5.78
N ILE A 85 4.96 3.20 -4.90
CA ILE A 85 4.42 3.71 -3.63
C ILE A 85 3.36 4.80 -3.86
N PRO A 86 3.60 5.87 -4.63
CA PRO A 86 2.57 6.86 -4.93
C PRO A 86 1.32 6.25 -5.58
N GLU A 87 1.51 5.26 -6.46
CA GLU A 87 0.41 4.55 -7.10
C GLU A 87 -0.45 3.79 -6.09
N VAL A 88 0.17 3.01 -5.18
CA VAL A 88 -0.53 2.34 -4.08
C VAL A 88 -1.34 3.34 -3.26
N LEU A 89 -0.72 4.44 -2.84
CA LEU A 89 -1.39 5.43 -1.98
C LEU A 89 -2.57 6.12 -2.69
N ASN A 90 -2.45 6.39 -3.99
CA ASN A 90 -3.53 6.95 -4.79
C ASN A 90 -4.70 5.96 -4.94
N LEU A 91 -4.40 4.68 -5.21
CA LEU A 91 -5.43 3.64 -5.35
C LEU A 91 -6.14 3.36 -4.03
N VAL A 92 -5.41 3.37 -2.91
CA VAL A 92 -5.98 3.27 -1.55
C VAL A 92 -6.99 4.40 -1.32
N GLN A 93 -6.61 5.65 -1.60
CA GLN A 93 -7.50 6.79 -1.45
C GLN A 93 -8.75 6.69 -2.33
N GLN A 94 -8.61 6.22 -3.58
CA GLN A 94 -9.75 6.00 -4.47
C GLN A 94 -10.66 4.87 -3.96
N ALA A 95 -10.10 3.77 -3.44
CA ALA A 95 -10.87 2.67 -2.91
C ALA A 95 -11.70 3.08 -1.68
N GLU A 96 -11.13 3.89 -0.80
CA GLU A 96 -11.84 4.48 0.35
C GLU A 96 -13.00 5.38 -0.10
N LYS A 97 -12.75 6.25 -1.09
CA LYS A 97 -13.79 7.12 -1.66
C LYS A 97 -14.94 6.31 -2.29
N LEU A 98 -14.62 5.29 -3.09
CA LEU A 98 -15.63 4.42 -3.72
C LEU A 98 -16.47 3.65 -2.69
N ALA A 99 -15.86 3.25 -1.57
CA ALA A 99 -16.60 2.60 -0.50
C ALA A 99 -17.53 3.54 0.26
N GLN A 100 -17.14 4.81 0.43
CA GLN A 100 -18.00 5.85 1.02
C GLN A 100 -19.17 6.17 0.10
N GLU A 101 -18.93 6.44 -1.19
CA GLU A 101 -19.97 6.75 -2.18
C GLU A 101 -20.95 5.57 -2.37
N GLY A 102 -20.45 4.33 -2.35
CA GLY A 102 -21.28 3.13 -2.41
C GLY A 102 -22.08 2.82 -1.14
N ALA A 103 -21.76 3.46 -0.01
CA ALA A 103 -22.53 3.39 1.23
C ALA A 103 -23.65 4.44 1.27
N GLU A 104 -23.40 5.64 0.72
CA GLU A 104 -24.37 6.74 0.66
C GLU A 104 -25.54 6.46 -0.31
N GLN A 105 -25.32 5.68 -1.37
CA GLN A 105 -26.39 5.31 -2.31
C GLN A 105 -27.33 4.20 -1.79
N LYS A 106 -27.07 3.65 -0.60
CA LYS A 106 -27.85 2.56 0.02
C LYS A 106 -28.54 2.96 1.33
N GLY A 107 -28.41 4.22 1.77
CA GLY A 107 -29.14 4.81 2.90
C GLY A 107 -30.29 5.67 2.42
#